data_AF-A0A4Y2FR85-F1
#
_entry.id   AF-A0A4Y2FR85-F1
#
_cell.length_a   1.000
_cell.length_b   1.000
_cell.length_c   1.000
_cell.angle_alpha   90.00
_cell.angle_beta   90.00
_cell.angle_gamma   90.00
#
_symmetry.space_group_name_H-M   'P 1'
#
loop_
_entity.id
_entity.type
_entity.pdbx_description
1 polymer ?
#
loop_
_entity_poly.entity_id
_entity_poly.type
_entity_poly.pdbx_seq_one_letter_code
_entity_poly.pdbx_strand_id
1 'polypeptide(L)' 'MVSSSYMNNAHTARKTQELLQKFEWEVWSHPSPYSPDLAPNLGSKRLSGSGFFSNSDVKTSAENWLNEQGRDFYESS' A
#
# COMPACT_ATOMS: atom_id res chain seq x y z
N MET A 1 6.68 -28.69 11.07
CA MET A 1 7.24 -27.43 11.61
C MET A 1 8.09 -26.79 10.52
N VAL A 2 7.58 -25.73 9.88
CA VAL A 2 8.40 -24.74 9.17
C VAL A 2 7.84 -23.40 9.63
N SER A 3 8.64 -22.68 10.42
CA SER A 3 8.35 -21.32 10.84
C SER A 3 8.39 -20.41 9.61
N SER A 4 7.25 -19.84 9.22
CA SER A 4 7.19 -18.72 8.29
C SER A 4 7.60 -17.46 9.03
N SER A 5 8.90 -17.22 9.15
CA SER A 5 9.44 -15.96 9.66
C SER A 5 9.10 -14.81 8.70
N TYR A 6 8.66 -13.68 9.28
CA TYR A 6 8.45 -12.36 8.68
C TYR A 6 7.11 -12.07 7.96
N MET A 7 5.97 -12.41 8.56
CA MET A 7 4.75 -11.62 8.32
C MET A 7 4.77 -10.40 9.23
N ASN A 8 5.08 -9.22 8.69
CA ASN A 8 4.88 -7.95 9.40
C ASN A 8 3.37 -7.71 9.55
N ASN A 9 2.80 -8.17 10.65
CA ASN A 9 1.37 -8.07 10.99
C ASN A 9 1.01 -6.72 11.64
N ALA A 10 1.76 -5.65 11.34
CA ALA A 10 1.48 -4.32 11.87
C ALA A 10 0.04 -3.85 11.61
N HIS A 11 -0.58 -4.30 10.51
CA HIS A 11 -1.97 -4.02 10.17
C HIS A 11 -2.99 -4.71 11.08
N THR A 12 -2.61 -5.83 11.73
CA THR A 12 -3.44 -6.57 12.71
C THR A 12 -3.02 -6.29 14.15
N ALA A 13 -1.97 -5.50 14.37
CA ALA A 13 -1.51 -5.18 15.71
C ALA A 13 -2.58 -4.43 16.51
N ARG A 14 -2.68 -4.72 17.82
CA ARG A 14 -3.71 -4.16 18.71
C ARG A 14 -3.78 -2.63 18.65
N LYS A 15 -2.62 -1.96 18.64
CA LYS A 15 -2.54 -0.49 18.53
C LYS A 15 -3.21 0.04 17.26
N THR A 16 -3.07 -0.67 16.14
CA THR A 16 -3.69 -0.32 14.86
C THR A 16 -5.20 -0.51 14.94
N GLN A 17 -5.66 -1.63 15.51
CA GLN A 17 -7.09 -1.91 15.68
C GLN A 17 -7.79 -0.90 16.60
N GLU A 18 -7.16 -0.54 17.73
CA GLU A 18 -7.65 0.50 18.65
C GLU A 18 -7.78 1.86 17.94
N LEU A 19 -6.80 2.20 17.09
CA LEU A 19 -6.83 3.46 16.32
C LEU A 19 -7.95 3.48 15.28
N LEU A 20 -8.13 2.38 14.54
CA LEU A 20 -9.20 2.24 13.55
C LEU A 20 -10.58 2.35 14.21
N GLN A 21 -10.77 1.72 15.37
CA GLN A 21 -12.00 1.84 16.15
C GLN A 21 -12.24 3.29 16.62
N LYS A 22 -11.19 3.97 17.09
CA LYS A 22 -11.29 5.38 17.52
C LYS A 22 -11.73 6.32 16.39
N PHE A 23 -11.33 6.04 15.16
CA PHE A 23 -11.76 6.79 13.98
C PHE A 23 -13.08 6.30 13.38
N GLU A 24 -13.70 5.27 13.97
CA GLU A 24 -14.92 4.62 13.48
C GLU A 24 -14.79 4.11 12.03
N TRP A 25 -13.59 3.65 11.67
CA TRP A 25 -13.33 3.14 10.33
C TRP A 25 -13.72 1.67 10.20
N GLU A 26 -14.51 1.37 9.17
CA GLU A 26 -14.85 0.01 8.79
C GLU A 26 -13.66 -0.68 8.12
N VAL A 27 -13.28 -1.86 8.62
CA VAL A 27 -12.21 -2.67 8.03
C VAL A 27 -12.85 -3.71 7.12
N TRP A 28 -12.59 -3.57 5.82
CA TRP A 28 -13.12 -4.49 4.82
C TRP A 28 -12.40 -5.84 4.89
N SER A 29 -13.15 -6.94 4.73
CA SER A 29 -12.59 -8.29 4.80
C SER A 29 -11.73 -8.58 3.57
N HIS A 30 -10.42 -8.77 3.76
CA HIS A 30 -9.52 -9.21 2.68
C HIS A 30 -9.60 -10.75 2.55
N PRO A 31 -10.05 -11.29 1.41
CA PRO A 31 -10.47 -12.69 1.32
C PRO A 31 -9.34 -13.73 1.35
N SER A 32 -8.06 -13.34 1.33
CA SER A 32 -6.94 -14.28 1.53
C SER A 32 -5.65 -13.53 1.85
N PRO A 33 -4.77 -14.03 2.74
CA PRO A 33 -3.46 -13.42 3.01
C PRO A 33 -2.53 -13.28 1.79
N TYR A 34 -2.85 -13.93 0.67
CA TYR A 34 -2.02 -14.01 -0.53
C TYR A 34 -2.79 -13.65 -1.81
N SER A 35 -3.62 -12.61 -1.77
CA SER A 35 -4.32 -12.11 -2.96
C SER A 35 -3.87 -10.70 -3.33
N PRO A 36 -2.61 -10.52 -3.77
CA PRO A 36 -2.09 -9.21 -4.18
C PRO A 36 -2.86 -8.63 -5.37
N ASP A 37 -3.44 -9.47 -6.23
CA ASP A 37 -4.23 -9.04 -7.39
C ASP A 37 -5.57 -8.37 -7.01
N LEU A 38 -6.02 -8.52 -5.76
CA LEU A 38 -7.24 -7.90 -5.25
C LEU A 38 -6.99 -6.51 -4.65
N ALA A 39 -5.72 -6.13 -4.46
CA ALA A 39 -5.38 -4.80 -3.97
C ALA A 39 -5.17 -3.87 -5.18
N PRO A 40 -5.76 -2.66 -5.16
CA PRO A 40 -5.49 -1.67 -6.20
C PRO A 40 -4.00 -1.34 -6.23
N ASN A 41 -3.39 -1.42 -7.41
CA ASN A 41 -1.98 -1.06 -7.56
C ASN A 41 -1.85 0.47 -7.57
N LEU A 42 -1.07 1.03 -6.65
CA LEU A 42 -0.86 2.48 -6.56
C LEU A 42 0.22 2.97 -7.55
N GLY A 43 0.16 2.52 -8.80
CA GLY A 43 1.07 2.97 -9.87
C GLY A 43 2.53 2.54 -9.74
N SER A 44 2.82 1.52 -8.92
CA SER A 44 4.18 0.94 -8.77
C SER A 44 4.81 0.54 -10.12
N LYS A 45 3.98 0.16 -11.09
CA LYS A 45 4.40 -0.18 -12.46
C LYS A 45 5.07 0.99 -13.18
N ARG A 46 4.69 2.25 -12.90
CA ARG A 46 5.23 3.45 -13.55
C ARG A 46 6.57 3.90 -12.97
N LEU A 47 6.83 3.58 -11.71
CA LEU A 47 8.12 3.84 -11.07
C LEU A 47 9.14 2.72 -11.32
N SER A 48 8.69 1.60 -11.90
CA SER A 48 9.57 0.49 -12.27
C SER A 48 10.52 0.85 -13.42
N GLY A 49 11.76 0.36 -13.35
CA GLY A 49 12.76 0.57 -14.41
C GLY A 49 13.57 1.86 -14.30
N SER A 50 13.20 2.79 -13.42
CA SER A 50 13.99 3.98 -13.10
C SER A 50 15.03 3.67 -12.02
N GLY A 51 16.30 3.93 -12.31
CA GLY A 51 17.36 3.89 -11.29
C GLY A 51 17.34 5.18 -10.47
N PHE A 52 17.26 5.06 -9.16
CA PHE A 52 17.31 6.20 -8.23
C PHE A 52 18.59 6.14 -7.39
N PHE A 53 19.22 7.29 -7.17
CA PHE A 53 20.46 7.38 -6.40
C PHE A 53 20.22 7.50 -4.90
N SER A 54 19.02 7.92 -4.49
CA SER A 54 18.64 8.10 -3.09
C SER A 54 17.15 7.86 -2.85
N ASN A 55 16.78 7.64 -1.59
CA ASN A 55 15.38 7.52 -1.17
C ASN A 55 14.61 8.85 -1.34
N SER A 56 15.29 9.99 -1.28
CA SER A 56 14.69 11.31 -1.58
C SER A 56 14.32 11.44 -3.06
N ASP A 57 15.11 10.88 -3.97
CA ASP A 57 14.81 10.89 -5.41
C ASP A 57 13.57 10.04 -5.70
N VAL A 58 13.48 8.86 -5.06
CA VAL A 58 12.28 8.00 -5.13
C VAL A 58 11.06 8.75 -4.62
N LYS A 59 11.16 9.38 -3.44
CA LYS A 59 10.05 10.13 -2.84
C LYS A 59 9.56 11.25 -3.75
N THR A 60 10.49 12.06 -4.27
CA THR A 60 10.17 13.19 -5.14
C THR A 60 9.50 12.70 -6.44
N SER A 61 10.02 11.63 -7.02
CA SER A 61 9.44 11.03 -8.23
C SER A 61 8.04 10.47 -7.99
N ALA A 62 7.79 9.84 -6.84
CA ALA A 62 6.48 9.31 -6.49
C ALA A 62 5.45 10.42 -6.21
N GLU A 63 5.84 11.48 -5.50
CA GLU A 63 4.99 12.63 -5.22
C GLU A 63 4.59 13.36 -6.51
N ASN A 64 5.56 13.63 -7.39
CA ASN A 64 5.27 14.25 -8.69
C ASN A 64 4.31 13.40 -9.52
N TRP A 65 4.53 12.08 -9.57
CA TRP A 65 3.64 11.17 -10.29
C TRP A 65 2.20 11.20 -9.74
N LEU A 66 2.02 11.13 -8.41
CA LEU A 66 0.70 11.20 -7.77
C LEU A 66 -0.01 12.53 -8.04
N ASN A 67 0.73 13.64 -8.05
CA ASN A 67 0.19 14.98 -8.34
C ASN A 67 -0.25 15.15 -9.80
N GLU A 68 0.33 14.38 -10.73
CA GLU A 68 -0.04 14.37 -12.14
C GLU A 68 -1.27 13.49 -12.43
N GLN A 69 -1.70 12.62 -11.49
CA GLN A 69 -2.83 11.74 -11.72
C GLN A 69 -4.17 12.48 -11.56
N GLY A 70 -5.05 12.34 -12.56
CA GLY A 70 -6.43 12.81 -12.49
C GLY A 70 -7.32 11.96 -11.58
N ARG A 71 -8.55 12.41 -11.32
CA ARG A 71 -9.52 11.64 -10.51
C ARG A 71 -9.92 10.31 -11.16
N ASP A 72 -9.94 10.28 -12.47
CA ASP A 72 -10.24 9.11 -13.31
C ASP A 72 -9.26 7.95 -13.08
N PHE A 73 -8.01 8.25 -12.68
CA PHE A 73 -7.04 7.23 -12.29
C PHE A 73 -7.57 6.35 -11.14
N TYR A 74 -8.12 6.97 -10.10
CA TYR A 74 -8.62 6.29 -8.91
C TYR A 74 -9.96 5.57 -9.12
N GLU A 75 -10.71 5.96 -10.15
CA GLU A 75 -11.97 5.28 -10.54
C GLU A 75 -11.74 4.01 -11.35
N SER A 76 -10.58 3.90 -12.00
CA SER A 76 -10.20 2.74 -12.84
C SER A 76 -9.37 1.66 -12.12
N SER A 77 -9.05 1.90 -10.84
CA SER A 77 -8.14 1.09 -10.01
C SER A 77 -8.84 0.00 -9.19
#